data_AF-A0A0L6VPW3-F1
#
_entry.id   AF-A0A0L6VPW3-F1
#
_cell.length_a   1.000
_cell.length_b   1.000
_cell.length_c   1.000
_cell.angle_alpha   90.00
_cell.angle_beta   90.00
_cell.angle_gamma   90.00
#
_symmetry.space_group_name_H-M   'P 1'
#
loop_
_entity.id
_entity.type
_entity.pdbx_description
1 polymer ?
#
loop_
_entity_poly.entity_id
_entity_poly.type
_entity_poly.pdbx_seq_one_letter_code
_entity_poly.pdbx_strand_id
1 'polypeptide(L)'
;MGTNPNTLILSPAPSNNHINLDEYFGFAHVDQNSGGISTALAKLGVTHYTQFQNFQAAELEEAGMKCAHAQALVNLYKQFERHLKSLHSKQAGIT
;
A
#
# COMPACT_ATOMS: atom_id res chain seq x y z
N MET A 1 -20.05 43.19 -12.32
CA MET A 1 -19.89 41.89 -13.01
C MET A 1 -18.53 41.95 -13.72
N GLY A 2 -17.43 41.32 -13.33
CA GLY A 2 -17.21 40.19 -12.44
C GLY A 2 -16.68 38.99 -13.23
N THR A 3 -15.42 39.01 -13.69
CA THR A 3 -14.72 37.81 -14.18
C THR A 3 -13.23 37.88 -13.80
N ASN A 4 -12.83 37.10 -12.80
CA ASN A 4 -11.45 36.86 -12.44
C ASN A 4 -10.93 35.67 -13.25
N PRO A 5 -9.80 35.77 -13.99
CA PRO A 5 -9.17 34.61 -14.61
C PRO A 5 -8.08 34.06 -13.69
N ASN A 6 -8.46 33.30 -12.66
CA ASN A 6 -7.52 32.40 -12.00
C ASN A 6 -7.75 30.99 -12.54
N THR A 7 -7.26 30.76 -13.76
CA THR A 7 -7.03 29.41 -14.29
C THR A 7 -5.89 28.81 -13.47
N LEU A 8 -6.25 28.19 -12.33
CA LEU A 8 -5.35 27.27 -11.65
C LEU A 8 -5.10 26.11 -12.62
N ILE A 9 -3.94 26.16 -13.25
CA ILE A 9 -3.34 25.05 -13.95
C ILE A 9 -3.19 23.93 -12.91
N LEU A 10 -4.14 23.00 -12.92
CA LEU A 10 -3.96 21.73 -12.24
C LEU A 10 -2.78 21.06 -12.94
N SER A 11 -1.64 21.00 -12.24
CA SER A 11 -0.54 20.09 -12.58
C SER A 11 -1.12 18.71 -12.87
N PRO A 12 -0.56 17.92 -13.81
CA PRO A 12 -1.08 16.59 -14.10
C PRO A 12 -1.22 15.85 -12.77
N ALA A 13 -2.44 15.37 -12.50
CA ALA A 13 -2.72 14.64 -11.27
C ALA A 13 -1.63 13.58 -11.11
N PRO A 14 -0.93 13.51 -9.96
CA PRO A 14 0.03 12.44 -9.74
C PRO A 14 -0.71 11.15 -10.02
N SER A 15 -0.21 10.38 -11.00
CA SER A 15 -0.81 9.12 -11.45
C SER A 15 -1.36 8.41 -10.23
N ASN A 16 -2.68 8.20 -10.21
CA ASN A 16 -3.48 7.70 -9.09
C ASN A 16 -3.13 6.23 -8.81
N ASN A 17 -1.87 5.95 -8.55
CA ASN A 17 -1.32 4.68 -8.12
C ASN A 17 -1.22 4.74 -6.59
N HIS A 18 -2.25 5.33 -5.95
CA HIS A 18 -2.46 5.24 -4.52
C HIS A 18 -2.91 3.81 -4.26
N ILE A 19 -1.93 2.89 -4.32
CA ILE A 19 -2.13 1.49 -4.04
C ILE A 19 -2.50 1.41 -2.57
N ASN A 20 -3.79 1.22 -2.35
CA ASN A 20 -4.36 1.16 -1.02
C ASN A 20 -3.89 -0.11 -0.33
N LEU A 21 -3.79 -0.06 1.00
CA LEU A 21 -3.53 -1.24 1.83
C LEU A 21 -4.42 -2.42 1.44
N ASP A 22 -5.68 -2.15 1.08
CA ASP A 22 -6.65 -3.15 0.62
C ASP A 22 -6.17 -3.96 -0.60
N GLU A 23 -5.54 -3.32 -1.60
CA GLU A 23 -5.01 -4.01 -2.78
C GLU A 23 -3.83 -4.93 -2.40
N TYR A 24 -3.01 -4.48 -1.44
CA TYR A 24 -1.92 -5.28 -0.90
C TYR A 24 -2.43 -6.49 -0.10
N PHE A 25 -3.46 -6.30 0.73
CA PHE A 25 -4.11 -7.38 1.47
C PHE A 25 -4.82 -8.37 0.54
N GLY A 26 -5.45 -7.87 -0.53
CA GLY A 26 -6.05 -8.67 -1.60
C GLY A 26 -5.01 -9.53 -2.31
N PHE A 27 -3.84 -8.96 -2.66
CA PHE A 27 -2.71 -9.71 -3.23
C PHE A 27 -2.18 -10.76 -2.25
N ALA A 28 -2.13 -10.43 -0.96
CA ALA A 28 -1.66 -11.35 0.07
C ALA A 28 -2.66 -12.44 0.44
N HIS A 29 -3.91 -12.35 -0.03
CA HIS A 29 -5.00 -13.20 0.40
C HIS A 29 -5.18 -13.21 1.94
N VAL A 30 -4.97 -12.04 2.55
CA VAL A 30 -5.05 -11.84 3.99
C VAL A 30 -6.25 -10.95 4.28
N ASP A 31 -7.16 -11.43 5.12
CA ASP A 31 -8.31 -10.65 5.56
C ASP A 31 -7.88 -9.64 6.64
N GLN A 32 -8.02 -8.34 6.37
CA GLN A 32 -7.58 -7.25 7.26
C GLN A 32 -8.35 -7.22 8.60
N ASN A 33 -9.57 -7.78 8.65
CA ASN A 33 -10.38 -7.89 9.86
C ASN A 33 -10.01 -9.14 10.68
N SER A 34 -9.19 -10.03 10.13
CA SER A 34 -8.72 -11.24 10.80
C SER A 34 -7.43 -11.01 11.59
N GLY A 35 -7.21 -11.85 12.60
CA GLY A 35 -5.87 -12.09 13.14
C GLY A 35 -5.14 -10.89 13.74
N GLY A 36 -5.87 -9.90 14.26
CA GLY A 36 -5.29 -8.72 14.93
C GLY A 36 -4.63 -7.71 13.98
N ILE A 37 -4.81 -7.86 12.66
CA ILE A 37 -4.13 -7.04 11.66
C ILE A 37 -4.54 -5.58 11.78
N SER A 38 -5.84 -5.28 11.79
CA SER A 38 -6.32 -3.90 11.93
C SER A 38 -5.83 -3.22 13.22
N THR A 39 -5.78 -3.96 14.33
CA THR A 39 -5.24 -3.44 15.60
C THR A 39 -3.73 -3.19 15.52
N ALA A 40 -2.96 -4.11 14.91
CA ALA A 40 -1.53 -3.94 14.73
C ALA A 40 -1.20 -2.76 13.82
N LEU A 41 -1.94 -2.58 12.72
CA LEU A 41 -1.80 -1.43 11.82
C LEU A 41 -2.06 -0.11 12.56
N ALA A 42 -3.14 -0.05 13.34
CA ALA A 42 -3.48 1.13 14.13
C ALA A 42 -2.40 1.44 15.18
N LYS A 43 -1.88 0.42 15.88
CA LYS A 43 -0.81 0.59 16.88
C LYS A 43 0.50 1.06 16.27
N LEU A 44 0.85 0.57 15.08
CA LEU A 44 2.08 0.92 14.38
C LEU A 44 1.96 2.17 13.49
N GLY A 45 0.76 2.75 13.37
CA GLY A 45 0.50 3.89 12.48
C GLY A 45 0.73 3.56 11.00
N VAL A 46 0.49 2.30 10.61
CA VAL A 46 0.63 1.86 9.22
C VAL A 46 -0.61 2.29 8.44
N THR A 47 -0.41 3.20 7.50
CA THR A 47 -1.44 3.75 6.62
C THR A 47 -1.21 3.39 5.15
N HIS A 48 0.02 3.06 4.77
CA HIS A 48 0.43 2.74 3.40
C HIS A 48 1.21 1.43 3.36
N TYR A 49 1.03 0.64 2.30
CA TYR A 49 1.72 -0.66 2.17
C TYR A 49 3.25 -0.50 2.10
N THR A 50 3.75 0.64 1.62
CA THR A 50 5.18 0.94 1.57
C THR A 50 5.80 1.01 2.96
N GLN A 51 5.03 1.28 4.01
CA GLN A 51 5.55 1.31 5.37
C GLN A 51 5.96 -0.06 5.88
N PHE A 52 5.39 -1.16 5.34
CA PHE A 52 5.80 -2.53 5.69
C PHE A 52 7.27 -2.82 5.41
N GLN A 53 7.94 -2.06 4.54
CA GLN A 53 9.38 -2.19 4.31
C GLN A 53 10.22 -1.87 5.56
N ASN A 54 9.67 -1.07 6.48
CA ASN A 54 10.34 -0.62 7.69
C ASN A 54 10.07 -1.51 8.90
N PHE A 55 9.19 -2.51 8.77
CA PHE A 55 8.79 -3.38 9.87
C PHE A 55 9.24 -4.81 9.64
N GLN A 56 9.74 -5.44 10.70
CA GLN A 56 10.00 -6.87 10.73
C GLN A 56 8.74 -7.64 11.14
N ALA A 57 8.66 -8.93 10.77
CA ALA A 57 7.54 -9.77 11.16
C ALA A 57 7.35 -9.81 12.69
N ALA A 58 8.45 -9.80 13.45
CA ALA A 58 8.41 -9.76 14.91
C ALA A 58 7.74 -8.49 15.46
N GLU A 59 7.96 -7.32 14.84
CA GLU A 59 7.33 -6.06 15.28
C GLU A 59 5.82 -6.06 14.99
N LEU A 60 5.41 -6.66 13.86
CA LEU A 60 3.99 -6.88 13.56
C LEU A 60 3.35 -7.84 14.56
N GLU A 61 4.06 -8.90 14.96
CA GLU A 61 3.62 -9.86 15.97
C GLU A 61 3.46 -9.22 17.35
N GLU A 62 4.43 -8.43 17.80
CA GLU A 62 4.37 -7.70 19.06
C GLU A 62 3.22 -6.67 19.07
N ALA A 63 2.93 -6.08 17.91
CA ALA A 63 1.77 -5.22 17.73
C ALA A 63 0.43 -5.97 17.87
N GLY A 64 0.43 -7.31 17.81
CA GLY A 64 -0.72 -8.18 18.02
C GLY A 64 -1.18 -8.91 16.75
N MET A 65 -0.39 -8.86 15.67
CA MET A 65 -0.65 -9.62 14.45
C MET A 65 -0.28 -11.09 14.65
N LYS A 66 -1.05 -12.03 14.07
CA LYS A 66 -0.63 -13.43 14.06
C LYS A 66 0.67 -13.61 13.27
N CYS A 67 1.59 -14.41 13.80
CA CYS A 67 2.87 -14.77 13.19
C CYS A 67 2.76 -15.15 11.70
N ALA A 68 1.81 -16.02 11.36
CA ALA A 68 1.59 -16.43 9.97
C ALA A 68 1.26 -15.25 9.03
N HIS A 69 0.45 -14.29 9.49
CA HIS A 69 0.11 -13.10 8.69
C HIS A 69 1.28 -12.11 8.61
N ALA A 70 1.98 -11.89 9.72
CA ALA A 70 3.16 -11.02 9.75
C ALA A 70 4.25 -11.50 8.78
N GLN A 71 4.57 -12.80 8.81
CA GLN A 71 5.54 -13.40 7.90
C GLN A 71 5.06 -13.36 6.44
N ALA A 72 3.78 -13.65 6.19
CA ALA A 72 3.21 -13.59 4.85
C ALA A 72 3.35 -12.19 4.26
N LEU A 73 2.95 -11.14 4.99
CA LEU A 73 3.04 -9.76 4.53
C LEU A 73 4.49 -9.37 4.27
N VAL A 74 5.41 -9.57 5.20
CA VAL A 74 6.82 -9.20 4.98
C VAL A 74 7.43 -9.93 3.76
N ASN A 75 7.07 -11.20 3.54
CA ASN A 75 7.57 -11.96 2.40
C ASN A 75 6.92 -11.55 1.06
N LEU A 76 5.63 -11.21 1.09
CA LEU A 76 4.87 -10.79 -0.08
C LEU A 76 5.18 -9.37 -0.52
N TYR A 77 5.65 -8.50 0.39
CA TYR A 77 6.06 -7.14 0.07
C TYR A 77 7.00 -7.08 -1.15
N LYS A 78 8.05 -7.90 -1.14
CA LYS A 78 9.03 -7.95 -2.25
C LYS A 78 8.42 -8.44 -3.57
N GLN A 79 7.45 -9.36 -3.50
CA GLN A 79 6.75 -9.86 -4.68
C GLN A 79 5.77 -8.81 -5.23
N PHE A 80 5.10 -8.11 -4.34
CA PHE A 80 4.20 -7.02 -4.68
C PHE A 80 4.94 -5.87 -5.34
N GLU A 81 6.10 -5.44 -4.83
CA GLU A 81 6.93 -4.42 -5.50
C GLU A 81 7.32 -4.82 -6.93
N ARG A 82 7.65 -6.11 -7.16
CA ARG A 82 7.94 -6.62 -8.50
C ARG A 82 6.70 -6.62 -9.39
N HIS A 83 5.55 -6.98 -8.84
CA HIS A 83 4.27 -6.94 -9.54
C HIS A 83 3.95 -5.52 -10.01
N LEU A 84 4.11 -4.52 -9.14
CA LEU A 84 3.90 -3.11 -9.48
C LEU A 84 4.86 -2.60 -10.56
N LYS A 85 6.16 -2.93 -10.44
CA LYS A 85 7.15 -2.60 -11.47
C LYS A 85 6.78 -3.21 -12.82
N SER A 86 6.29 -4.45 -12.83
CA SER A 86 5.82 -5.11 -14.05
C SER A 86 4.58 -4.43 -14.66
N LEU A 87 3.61 -4.02 -13.84
CA LEU A 87 2.44 -3.26 -14.29
C LEU A 87 2.84 -1.92 -14.92
N HIS A 88 3.77 -1.20 -14.29
CA HIS A 88 4.22 0.11 -14.77
C HIS A 88 5.04 -0.02 -16.07
N SER A 89 5.89 -1.04 -16.19
CA SER A 89 6.65 -1.29 -17.42
C SER A 89 5.76 -1.68 -18.61
N LYS A 90 4.55 -2.22 -18.36
CA LYS A 90 3.58 -2.54 -19.42
C LYS A 90 2.82 -1.33 -19.95
N GLN A 91 2.71 -0.25 -19.18
CA GLN A 91 2.04 0.99 -19.62
C GLN A 91 2.95 1.89 -20.47
N ALA A 92 4.28 1.74 -20.37
CA ALA A 92 5.25 2.54 -21.13
C ALA A 92 5.55 2.00 -22.55
N GLY A 93 4.90 0.90 -22.96
CA GLY A 93 5.16 0.20 -24.24
C GLY A 93 4.11 0.39 -25.33
N ILE A 94 3.25 1.40 -25.21
CA ILE A 94 2.24 1.77 -26.23
C ILE A 94 2.35 3.27 -26.52
N THR A 95 3.32 3.67 -27.32
CA THR A 95 3.32 4.93 -28.07
C THR A 95 4.06 4.71 -29.38
#